data_AF-A0A5C7LPF9-F1
#
_entry.id   AF-A0A5C7LPF9-F1
#
_cell.length_a   1.000
_cell.length_b   1.000
_cell.length_c   1.000
_cell.angle_alpha   90.00
_cell.angle_beta   90.00
_cell.angle_gamma   90.00
#
_symmetry.space_group_name_H-M   'P 1'
#
loop_
_entity.id
_entity.type
_entity.pdbx_description
1 polymer ?
#
loop_
_entity_poly.entity_id
_entity_poly.type
_entity_poly.pdbx_seq_one_letter_code
_entity_poly.pdbx_strand_id
1 'polypeptide(L)'
;MKKAKKSPKLRSYLFSCGDSSKGPIGFCARVQATSRRKALRLLKAGLPTEAAIQTAGDTEASIEYLNVYFNEDAVTLADVEDEEDVDEDGA
;
A
#
# COMPACT_ATOMS: atom_id res chain seq x y z
N MET A 1 15.45 37.19 -11.63
CA MET A 1 15.50 35.85 -12.26
C MET A 1 14.77 34.86 -11.35
N LYS A 2 13.64 34.27 -11.79
CA LYS A 2 12.92 33.25 -11.00
C LYS A 2 13.60 31.90 -11.24
N LYS A 3 14.11 31.24 -10.19
CA LYS A 3 14.69 29.89 -10.30
C LYS A 3 13.62 28.91 -10.80
N ALA A 4 13.93 28.10 -11.80
CA ALA A 4 13.06 27.02 -12.26
C ALA A 4 12.81 26.05 -11.10
N LYS A 5 11.54 25.76 -10.80
CA LYS A 5 11.18 24.73 -9.82
C LYS A 5 11.56 23.36 -10.40
N LYS A 6 12.52 22.69 -9.77
CA LYS A 6 12.86 21.29 -10.07
C LYS A 6 11.59 20.45 -9.94
N SER A 7 11.25 19.68 -10.97
CA SER A 7 10.17 18.69 -10.92
C SER A 7 10.45 17.73 -9.77
N PRO A 8 9.46 17.43 -8.91
CA PRO A 8 9.68 16.49 -7.83
C PRO A 8 9.94 15.10 -8.43
N LYS A 9 11.05 14.47 -8.02
CA LYS A 9 11.44 13.13 -8.47
C LYS A 9 10.38 12.09 -8.08
N LEU A 10 10.18 11.10 -8.94
CA LEU A 10 9.34 9.95 -8.65
C LEU A 10 10.06 9.03 -7.65
N ARG A 11 9.32 8.54 -6.65
CA ARG A 11 9.82 7.63 -5.61
C ARG A 11 8.80 6.53 -5.36
N SER A 12 9.26 5.39 -4.89
CA SER A 12 8.47 4.22 -4.48
C SER A 12 8.35 4.21 -2.96
N TYR A 13 7.13 4.18 -2.42
CA TYR A 13 6.86 4.22 -0.98
C TYR A 13 6.25 2.88 -0.54
N LEU A 14 6.87 2.20 0.42
CA LEU A 14 6.32 1.01 1.07
C LEU A 14 5.46 1.43 2.26
N PHE A 15 4.16 1.14 2.19
CA PHE A 15 3.25 1.18 3.31
C PHE A 15 3.14 -0.21 3.92
N SER A 16 3.30 -0.30 5.23
CA SER A 16 3.13 -1.53 6.02
C SER A 16 2.11 -1.26 7.10
N CYS A 17 0.89 -1.77 6.90
CA CYS A 17 -0.26 -1.53 7.79
C CYS A 17 -0.49 -2.74 8.71
N GLY A 18 0.60 -3.32 9.19
CA GLY A 18 0.62 -4.49 10.06
C GLY A 18 1.41 -5.66 9.45
N ASP A 19 2.32 -6.21 10.24
CA ASP A 19 2.99 -7.47 9.95
C ASP A 19 2.25 -8.60 10.70
N SER A 20 1.77 -9.58 9.93
CA SER A 20 1.02 -10.74 10.45
C SER A 20 1.87 -11.67 11.31
N SER A 21 3.17 -11.42 11.49
CA SER A 21 4.04 -12.29 12.26
C SER A 21 3.65 -12.41 13.75
N LYS A 22 2.97 -11.39 14.33
CA LYS A 22 2.53 -11.38 15.74
C LYS A 22 1.20 -10.64 16.02
N GLY A 23 0.46 -10.23 14.98
CA GLY A 23 -0.69 -9.31 15.11
C GLY A 23 -1.89 -9.69 14.22
N PRO A 24 -2.91 -8.81 14.11
CA PRO A 24 -4.00 -9.00 13.15
C PRO A 24 -3.44 -9.09 11.72
N ILE A 25 -4.21 -9.69 10.80
CA ILE A 25 -3.88 -9.71 9.38
C ILE A 25 -3.67 -8.27 8.91
N GLY A 26 -2.42 -7.93 8.59
CA GLY A 26 -2.06 -6.66 8.01
C GLY A 26 -1.79 -6.81 6.52
N PHE A 27 -1.57 -5.68 5.85
CA PHE A 27 -1.24 -5.66 4.43
C PHE A 27 -0.07 -4.72 4.19
N CYS A 28 0.65 -4.99 3.11
CA CYS A 28 1.68 -4.10 2.60
C CYS A 28 1.31 -3.65 1.19
N ALA A 29 1.60 -2.39 0.88
CA ALA A 29 1.37 -1.83 -0.45
C ALA A 29 2.54 -0.94 -0.84
N ARG A 30 2.98 -1.06 -2.10
CA ARG A 30 4.05 -0.22 -2.65
C ARG A 30 3.45 0.74 -3.68
N VAL A 31 3.64 2.04 -3.46
CA VAL A 31 2.98 3.10 -4.24
C VAL A 31 4.01 4.06 -4.78
N GLN A 32 4.01 4.30 -6.09
CA GLN A 32 4.87 5.29 -6.71
C GLN A 32 4.23 6.68 -6.67
N ALA A 33 4.96 7.66 -6.15
CA ALA A 33 4.50 9.04 -6.08
C ALA A 33 5.65 10.05 -6.01
N THR A 34 5.33 11.34 -6.07
CA THR A 34 6.32 12.42 -5.95
C THR A 34 6.47 12.94 -4.51
N SER A 35 5.70 12.41 -3.56
CA SER A 35 5.79 12.73 -2.12
C SER A 35 5.01 11.70 -1.31
N ARG A 36 5.35 11.52 -0.01
CA ARG A 36 4.61 10.66 0.93
C ARG A 36 3.10 10.98 0.97
N ARG A 37 2.74 12.28 1.03
CA ARG A 37 1.33 12.71 1.06
C ARG A 37 0.57 12.31 -0.21
N LYS A 38 1.22 12.43 -1.38
CA LYS A 38 0.63 11.98 -2.64
C LYS A 38 0.52 10.45 -2.66
N ALA A 39 1.52 9.72 -2.16
CA ALA A 39 1.49 8.26 -2.05
C ALA A 39 0.33 7.79 -1.17
N LEU A 40 0.16 8.38 0.01
CA LEU A 40 -0.95 8.06 0.92
C LEU A 40 -2.31 8.29 0.25
N ARG A 41 -2.48 9.44 -0.42
CA ARG A 41 -3.72 9.74 -1.14
C ARG A 41 -3.99 8.72 -2.26
N LEU A 42 -2.96 8.31 -3.00
CA LEU A 42 -3.08 7.31 -4.06
C LEU A 42 -3.40 5.92 -3.49
N LEU A 43 -2.78 5.55 -2.37
CA LEU A 43 -3.07 4.30 -1.66
C LEU A 43 -4.53 4.25 -1.22
N LYS A 44 -5.00 5.28 -0.49
CA LYS A 44 -6.40 5.36 -0.02
C LYS A 44 -7.39 5.25 -1.19
N ALA A 45 -7.17 6.04 -2.25
CA ALA A 45 -8.02 6.01 -3.44
C ALA A 45 -8.00 4.66 -4.21
N GLY A 46 -6.95 3.84 -4.03
CA GLY A 46 -6.81 2.54 -4.67
C GLY A 46 -7.17 1.35 -3.77
N LEU A 47 -7.38 1.56 -2.48
CA LEU A 47 -7.76 0.50 -1.55
C LEU A 47 -9.23 0.11 -1.78
N PRO A 48 -9.54 -1.18 -1.97
CA PRO A 48 -10.92 -1.62 -2.02
C PRO A 48 -11.52 -1.59 -0.61
N THR A 49 -12.85 -1.46 -0.50
CA THR A 49 -13.54 -1.58 0.80
C THR A 49 -13.35 -2.97 1.42
N GLU A 50 -13.37 -4.00 0.57
CA GLU A 50 -13.15 -5.39 0.96
C GLU A 50 -12.45 -6.17 -0.16
N ALA A 51 -11.78 -7.26 0.20
CA ALA A 51 -11.24 -8.26 -0.73
C ALA A 51 -11.69 -9.66 -0.30
N ALA A 52 -12.33 -10.37 -1.22
CA ALA A 52 -12.63 -11.78 -1.05
C ALA A 52 -11.36 -12.61 -1.27
N ILE A 53 -11.00 -13.44 -0.28
CA ILE A 53 -9.82 -14.28 -0.34
C ILE A 53 -10.21 -15.63 -0.88
N GLN A 54 -9.60 -16.01 -2.02
CA GLN A 54 -9.69 -17.38 -2.49
C GLN A 54 -8.81 -18.25 -1.59
N THR A 55 -9.46 -19.01 -0.71
CA THR A 55 -8.78 -20.04 0.06
C THR A 55 -8.40 -21.17 -0.90
N ALA A 56 -7.11 -21.42 -1.10
CA ALA A 56 -6.66 -22.55 -1.93
C ALA A 56 -7.21 -23.85 -1.33
N GLY A 57 -8.02 -24.58 -2.10
CA GLY A 57 -8.66 -25.80 -1.66
C GLY A 57 -7.67 -26.94 -1.44
N ASP A 58 -7.60 -27.43 -0.20
CA ASP A 58 -7.63 -28.85 0.20
C ASP A 58 -7.50 -28.96 1.74
N THR A 59 -8.37 -28.24 2.46
CA THR A 59 -8.66 -28.59 3.85
C THR A 59 -10.15 -28.87 3.90
N GLU A 60 -10.52 -30.07 4.33
CA GLU A 60 -11.90 -30.56 4.38
C GLU A 60 -12.90 -29.45 4.77
N ALA A 61 -13.67 -29.02 3.77
CA ALA A 61 -14.67 -27.95 3.72
C ALA A 61 -15.20 -27.39 5.06
N SER A 62 -14.46 -26.48 5.70
CA SER A 62 -14.92 -25.79 6.93
C SER A 62 -15.04 -24.27 6.80
N ILE A 63 -14.43 -23.65 5.77
CA ILE A 63 -14.49 -22.21 5.55
C ILE A 63 -15.40 -21.93 4.35
N GLU A 64 -16.57 -21.35 4.62
CA GLU A 64 -17.55 -21.01 3.60
C GLU A 64 -17.18 -19.74 2.84
N TYR A 65 -16.66 -18.73 3.54
CA TYR A 65 -16.20 -17.48 2.95
C TYR A 65 -15.13 -16.81 3.83
N LEU A 66 -14.27 -16.01 3.21
CA LEU A 66 -13.31 -15.15 3.90
C LEU A 66 -13.21 -13.81 3.15
N ASN A 67 -13.57 -12.74 3.85
CA ASN A 67 -13.39 -11.37 3.37
C ASN A 67 -12.44 -10.61 4.30
N VAL A 68 -11.56 -9.81 3.69
CA VAL A 68 -10.72 -8.83 4.40
C VAL A 68 -11.31 -7.45 4.15
N TYR A 69 -11.64 -6.74 5.23
CA TYR A 69 -12.16 -5.38 5.18
C TYR A 69 -11.03 -4.37 5.40
N PHE A 70 -10.95 -3.36 4.55
CA PHE A 70 -9.95 -2.31 4.67
C PHE A 70 -10.58 -1.04 5.23
N ASN A 71 -9.94 -0.48 6.27
CA ASN A 71 -10.27 0.84 6.77
C ASN A 71 -9.21 1.83 6.26
N GLU A 72 -9.52 2.55 5.17
CA GLU A 72 -8.58 3.53 4.60
C GLU A 72 -8.22 4.66 5.58
N ASP A 73 -9.09 4.99 6.54
CA ASP A 73 -8.83 6.03 7.55
C ASP A 73 -7.77 5.63 8.56
N ALA A 74 -7.60 4.32 8.78
CA ALA A 74 -6.54 3.80 9.64
C ALA A 74 -5.14 3.91 9.02
N VAL A 75 -5.04 4.08 7.70
CA VAL A 75 -3.74 4.22 7.00
C VAL A 75 -3.26 5.67 7.11
N THR A 76 -2.04 5.84 7.60
CA THR A 76 -1.42 7.14 7.88
C THR A 76 -0.02 7.25 7.26
N LEU A 77 0.63 8.39 7.47
CA LEU A 77 2.02 8.59 7.05
C LEU A 77 3.03 7.87 7.97
N ALA A 78 2.62 7.45 9.16
CA ALA A 78 3.48 6.69 10.08
C ALA A 78 3.73 5.27 9.57
N ASP A 79 2.84 4.76 8.72
CA ASP A 79 2.91 3.42 8.14
C ASP A 79 3.87 3.34 6.94
N VAL A 80 4.52 4.44 6.56
CA VAL A 80 5.58 4.44 5.54
C VAL A 80 6.87 3.92 6.16
N GLU A 81 7.20 2.67 5.85
CA GLU A 81 8.41 2.00 6.37
C GLU A 81 9.65 2.27 5.53
N ASP A 82 9.48 2.38 4.20
CA ASP A 82 10.62 2.48 3.27
C ASP A 82 10.32 3.36 2.04
N GLU A 83 11.38 3.95 1.47
CA GLU A 83 11.33 4.83 0.31
C GLU A 83 12.54 4.67 -0.61
N GLU A 84 12.29 4.34 -1.87
CA GLU A 84 13.31 4.18 -2.89
C GLU A 84 13.11 5.22 -4.01
N ASP A 85 14.21 5.72 -4.57
CA ASP A 85 14.13 6.48 -5.82
C ASP A 85 13.76 5.53 -6.96
N VAL A 86 12.86 5.96 -7.85
CA VAL A 86 12.53 5.17 -9.04
C VAL A 86 13.51 5.61 -10.13
N ASP A 87 14.44 4.74 -10.49
CA ASP A 87 15.34 4.98 -11.63
C ASP A 87 14.51 5.05 -12.93
N GLU A 88 14.77 6.07 -13.76
CA GLU A 88 14.04 6.31 -15.02
C GLU A 88 14.40 5.32 -16.14
N ASP A 89 15.22 4.29 -15.87
CA ASP A 89 15.83 3.40 -16.89
C ASP A 89 15.01 2.12 -17.17
N GLY A 90 13.68 2.21 -17.23
CA GLY A 90 12.84 1.02 -17.42
C GLY A 90 11.43 1.28 -17.95
N ALA A 91 11.31 1.96 -19.08
CA ALA A 91 10.08 1.97 -19.90
C ALA A 91 10.37 1.42 -21.30
#